data_AF-A0A8D0YX72-F1
#
_entry.id   AF-A0A8D0YX72-F1
#
_cell.length_a   1.000
_cell.length_b   1.000
_cell.length_c   1.000
_cell.angle_alpha   90.00
_cell.angle_beta   90.00
_cell.angle_gamma   90.00
#
_symmetry.space_group_name_H-M   'P 1'
#
loop_
_entity.id
_entity.type
_entity.pdbx_description
1 polymer ?
#
loop_
_entity_poly.entity_id
_entity_poly.type
_entity_poly.pdbx_seq_one_letter_code
_entity_poly.pdbx_strand_id
1 'polypeptide(L)'
;MLSKQVFRVLGKEAQKGSLLFDGLPPASSADSGSGGPLLFDDLPPASSGDAGSLDASPSQTGKNEGKGAKRKTSEEEKNGSEELVEKKVCKASSAIFGLKGYVAERKGEREEMQDAHVILNDITEECRPPSSLITRVSYFAVFDGHGGIRASKFAAQNLHQNLIRKFPKGDVISVEKTVKRCLLDTFKHTDEEFLKQASSQKPAWKDGSTATCVLAVDNTLYIANLGDSRAILCRYNEESQKHAALSLSKEHNPTQYEERMRIQKAGGNVRDGRVLGVLEVSRSIGDGQYKRCGVTSVPDIRRCQLTPNDRFILLACDGLFKVFTPEEAVHFILSCLEDEKIQSREGKPAVDARYEAACNRLATKAVQRGSADNVTVMVVRIGR
;
A
#
# COMPACT_ATOMS: atom_id res chain seq x y z
N MET A 1 6.01 14.10 34.59
CA MET A 1 7.42 13.66 34.61
C MET A 1 7.52 12.41 33.74
N LEU A 2 7.90 12.57 32.47
CA LEU A 2 7.96 11.49 31.49
C LEU A 2 9.39 10.96 31.38
N SER A 3 9.56 9.66 31.65
CA SER A 3 10.81 8.93 31.54
C SER A 3 11.20 8.77 30.07
N LYS A 4 12.33 9.38 29.68
CA LYS A 4 13.01 9.15 28.41
C LYS A 4 13.90 7.92 28.56
N GLN A 5 13.65 6.87 27.78
CA GLN A 5 14.59 5.76 27.66
C GLN A 5 15.36 5.91 26.34
N VAL A 6 16.56 6.48 26.48
CA VAL A 6 17.56 6.67 25.41
C VAL A 6 18.35 5.38 25.28
N PHE A 7 18.41 4.80 24.08
CA PHE A 7 19.30 3.68 23.79
C PHE A 7 20.76 4.16 23.66
N ARG A 8 21.65 3.51 24.42
CA ARG A 8 23.09 3.75 24.49
C ARG A 8 23.80 2.78 23.53
N VAL A 9 24.54 3.32 22.56
CA VAL A 9 25.45 2.55 21.70
C VAL A 9 26.77 2.33 22.46
N LEU A 10 27.20 1.08 22.60
CA LEU A 10 28.54 0.73 23.06
C LEU A 10 29.37 0.29 21.86
N GLY A 11 30.41 1.06 21.56
CA GLY A 11 31.48 0.67 20.64
C GLY A 11 32.47 -0.27 21.32
N LYS A 12 33.10 -1.12 20.50
CA LYS A 12 34.40 -1.71 20.79
C LYS A 12 35.23 -1.73 19.51
N GLU A 13 36.40 -1.09 19.61
CA GLU A 13 37.52 -1.23 18.68
C GLU A 13 38.13 -2.63 18.77
N ALA A 14 38.67 -3.13 17.65
CA ALA A 14 39.83 -4.01 17.63
C ALA A 14 40.59 -3.86 16.31
N GLN A 15 41.92 -3.90 16.43
CA GLN A 15 42.94 -3.48 15.47
C GLN A 15 43.27 -4.51 14.37
N LYS A 16 43.61 -3.96 13.19
CA LYS A 16 44.80 -4.19 12.33
C LYS A 16 45.44 -5.60 12.27
N GLY A 17 45.51 -6.13 11.04
CA GLY A 17 46.46 -7.15 10.60
C GLY A 17 46.51 -7.25 9.06
N SER A 18 47.60 -6.79 8.47
CA SER A 18 48.01 -6.91 7.06
C SER A 18 48.46 -8.35 6.73
N LEU A 19 48.33 -8.92 5.54
CA LEU A 19 49.21 -8.70 4.37
C LEU A 19 48.86 -9.71 3.24
N LEU A 20 49.23 -9.29 2.02
CA LEU A 20 49.82 -10.06 0.90
C LEU A 20 48.94 -10.70 -0.20
N PHE A 21 49.19 -10.14 -1.39
CA PHE A 21 48.98 -10.61 -2.75
C PHE A 21 49.70 -11.94 -3.05
N ASP A 22 49.10 -12.75 -3.93
CA ASP A 22 49.72 -13.57 -5.02
C ASP A 22 48.61 -14.50 -5.56
N GLY A 23 48.40 -14.83 -6.83
CA GLY A 23 49.00 -14.49 -8.11
C GLY A 23 48.16 -15.24 -9.16
N LEU A 24 47.69 -14.54 -10.20
CA LEU A 24 47.01 -15.13 -11.36
C LEU A 24 48.05 -15.34 -12.49
N PRO A 25 48.04 -16.48 -13.21
CA PRO A 25 48.71 -16.59 -14.49
C PRO A 25 47.79 -16.22 -15.68
N PRO A 26 48.36 -15.86 -16.85
CA PRO A 26 47.68 -15.12 -17.91
C PRO A 26 47.13 -16.00 -19.06
N ALA A 27 46.46 -15.30 -19.99
CA ALA A 27 45.64 -15.76 -21.11
C ALA A 27 46.36 -16.39 -22.32
N SER A 28 45.59 -17.15 -23.12
CA SER A 28 45.64 -17.30 -24.60
C SER A 28 44.53 -18.32 -25.00
N SER A 29 43.90 -18.34 -26.17
CA SER A 29 43.88 -17.54 -27.40
C SER A 29 42.74 -18.05 -28.29
N ALA A 30 42.15 -17.14 -29.09
CA ALA A 30 41.56 -17.27 -30.43
C ALA A 30 40.71 -18.50 -30.83
N ASP A 31 39.51 -18.27 -31.37
CA ASP A 31 39.34 -18.31 -32.83
C ASP A 31 38.07 -17.56 -33.31
N SER A 32 38.15 -17.18 -34.57
CA SER A 32 37.34 -16.30 -35.39
C SER A 32 36.46 -17.08 -36.38
N GLY A 33 35.41 -16.46 -36.93
CA GLY A 33 34.87 -16.88 -38.23
C GLY A 33 33.38 -16.66 -38.50
N SER A 34 33.10 -15.65 -39.35
CA SER A 34 32.03 -15.55 -40.37
C SER A 34 30.55 -15.61 -39.95
N GLY A 35 29.60 -14.84 -40.46
CA GLY A 35 29.53 -13.97 -41.64
C GLY A 35 28.12 -14.09 -42.25
N GLY A 36 27.34 -13.00 -42.25
CA GLY A 36 26.27 -12.72 -43.22
C GLY A 36 24.80 -13.01 -42.85
N PRO A 37 23.82 -12.27 -43.43
CA PRO A 37 22.52 -11.97 -42.82
C PRO A 37 21.29 -12.57 -43.54
N LEU A 38 20.14 -12.67 -42.86
CA LEU A 38 18.82 -12.91 -43.44
C LEU A 38 17.86 -11.84 -42.88
N LEU A 39 17.60 -10.71 -43.56
CA LEU A 39 16.63 -10.50 -44.65
C LEU A 39 15.22 -11.05 -44.33
N PHE A 40 14.43 -10.22 -43.63
CA PHE A 40 12.97 -10.25 -43.64
C PHE A 40 12.50 -8.81 -43.95
N ASP A 41 12.36 -8.51 -45.23
CA ASP A 41 11.62 -7.35 -45.74
C ASP A 41 10.70 -7.89 -46.85
N ASP A 42 9.40 -7.97 -46.56
CA ASP A 42 8.34 -8.10 -47.57
C ASP A 42 7.01 -7.65 -46.94
N LEU A 43 6.72 -6.35 -47.03
CA LEU A 43 5.38 -5.78 -46.88
C LEU A 43 5.08 -4.91 -48.11
N PRO A 44 3.96 -5.12 -48.82
CA PRO A 44 3.58 -4.28 -49.96
C PRO A 44 3.01 -2.91 -49.51
N PRO A 45 3.07 -1.89 -50.38
CA PRO A 45 2.88 -0.48 -50.01
C PRO A 45 1.43 0.01 -50.04
N ALA A 46 1.26 1.19 -49.45
CA ALA A 46 0.03 1.97 -49.27
C ALA A 46 -0.70 2.33 -50.56
N SER A 47 -2.03 2.50 -50.46
CA SER A 47 -2.81 3.29 -51.41
C SER A 47 -3.32 4.57 -50.73
N SER A 48 -2.90 5.67 -51.33
CA SER A 48 -3.33 7.05 -51.14
C SER A 48 -4.68 7.30 -51.81
N GLY A 49 -5.53 8.13 -51.17
CA GLY A 49 -6.69 8.75 -51.80
C GLY A 49 -6.91 10.11 -51.16
N ASP A 50 -6.37 11.15 -51.80
CA ASP A 50 -6.41 12.54 -51.38
C ASP A 50 -7.71 13.23 -51.81
N ALA A 51 -7.94 14.39 -51.19
CA ALA A 51 -9.13 15.21 -51.16
C ALA A 51 -9.55 15.85 -52.51
N GLY A 52 -10.85 16.12 -52.61
CA GLY A 52 -11.46 17.02 -53.60
C GLY A 52 -12.62 17.79 -52.96
N SER A 53 -12.51 19.12 -53.02
CA SER A 53 -13.42 20.14 -52.49
C SER A 53 -14.68 20.35 -53.36
N LEU A 54 -15.76 20.88 -52.76
CA LEU A 54 -16.43 22.16 -53.12
C LEU A 54 -17.85 22.29 -52.53
N ASP A 55 -18.02 23.40 -51.80
CA ASP A 55 -19.13 24.36 -51.75
C ASP A 55 -20.62 24.06 -51.46
N ALA A 56 -21.16 25.06 -50.73
CA ALA A 56 -22.50 25.65 -50.76
C ALA A 56 -23.51 25.30 -49.64
N SER A 57 -24.13 26.39 -49.16
CA SER A 57 -24.81 26.57 -47.88
C SER A 57 -26.36 26.49 -48.01
N PRO A 58 -27.21 26.95 -47.05
CA PRO A 58 -28.44 26.23 -46.65
C PRO A 58 -29.76 26.94 -47.05
N SER A 59 -30.88 26.21 -46.98
CA SER A 59 -32.26 26.77 -46.84
C SER A 59 -33.23 25.63 -46.50
N GLN A 60 -33.91 25.65 -45.34
CA GLN A 60 -35.17 26.31 -45.00
C GLN A 60 -36.44 25.78 -45.70
N THR A 61 -37.35 25.27 -44.84
CA THR A 61 -38.81 25.48 -44.80
C THR A 61 -39.77 24.71 -45.73
N GLY A 62 -40.89 24.27 -45.13
CA GLY A 62 -42.18 24.00 -45.79
C GLY A 62 -42.75 22.60 -45.51
N LYS A 63 -43.35 22.35 -44.34
CA LYS A 63 -44.82 22.26 -44.13
C LYS A 63 -45.62 21.70 -45.31
N ASN A 64 -46.28 20.55 -45.12
CA ASN A 64 -47.74 20.51 -45.26
C ASN A 64 -48.40 19.31 -44.57
N GLU A 65 -49.61 19.58 -44.09
CA GLU A 65 -50.49 18.77 -43.26
C GLU A 65 -51.29 17.71 -44.06
N GLY A 66 -51.78 16.67 -43.37
CA GLY A 66 -52.77 15.74 -43.88
C GLY A 66 -53.38 14.87 -42.79
N LYS A 67 -54.58 15.24 -42.32
CA LYS A 67 -55.39 14.64 -41.24
C LYS A 67 -55.84 13.19 -41.52
N GLY A 68 -56.00 12.39 -40.46
CA GLY A 68 -56.74 11.12 -40.52
C GLY A 68 -56.85 10.29 -39.23
N ALA A 69 -57.77 10.67 -38.34
CA ALA A 69 -58.57 9.83 -37.41
C ALA A 69 -57.92 8.85 -36.39
N LYS A 70 -57.94 9.29 -35.12
CA LYS A 70 -58.38 8.62 -33.87
C LYS A 70 -58.38 7.07 -33.81
N ARG A 71 -57.57 6.54 -32.88
CA ARG A 71 -58.02 5.58 -31.85
C ARG A 71 -57.26 5.84 -30.54
N LYS A 72 -57.98 5.67 -29.46
CA LYS A 72 -57.81 6.23 -28.11
C LYS A 72 -57.38 5.09 -27.19
N THR A 73 -56.25 5.22 -26.51
CA THR A 73 -55.94 4.46 -25.29
C THR A 73 -55.04 5.32 -24.40
N SER A 74 -55.44 5.38 -23.14
CA SER A 74 -55.07 6.31 -22.09
C SER A 74 -53.69 6.04 -21.49
N GLU A 75 -52.85 7.08 -21.42
CA GLU A 75 -51.71 7.16 -20.52
C GLU A 75 -52.12 8.00 -19.30
N GLU A 76 -52.19 7.35 -18.13
CA GLU A 76 -52.24 8.01 -16.83
C GLU A 76 -50.86 7.88 -16.19
N GLU A 77 -50.26 9.01 -15.88
CA GLU A 77 -49.11 9.15 -15.00
C GLU A 77 -49.47 8.61 -13.60
N LYS A 78 -48.67 7.66 -13.09
CA LYS A 78 -48.60 7.38 -11.67
C LYS A 78 -47.16 7.25 -11.21
N ASN A 79 -46.78 8.22 -10.39
CA ASN A 79 -45.67 8.19 -9.45
C ASN A 79 -45.62 6.84 -8.71
N GLY A 80 -44.57 6.06 -8.96
CA GLY A 80 -44.19 4.91 -8.16
C GLY A 80 -42.97 5.27 -7.32
N SER A 81 -43.19 5.51 -6.03
CA SER A 81 -42.17 5.64 -5.00
C SER A 81 -41.27 4.40 -4.98
N GLU A 82 -39.99 4.56 -5.30
CA GLU A 82 -38.98 3.54 -5.03
C GLU A 82 -38.76 3.48 -3.51
N GLU A 83 -39.29 2.42 -2.92
CA GLU A 83 -39.13 2.07 -1.51
C GLU A 83 -37.65 1.76 -1.25
N LEU A 84 -36.94 2.74 -0.71
CA LEU A 84 -35.63 2.57 -0.09
C LEU A 84 -35.80 1.61 1.08
N VAL A 85 -35.45 0.33 0.86
CA VAL A 85 -35.29 -0.64 1.93
C VAL A 85 -34.09 -0.21 2.76
N GLU A 86 -34.34 0.65 3.74
CA GLU A 86 -33.42 0.90 4.84
C GLU A 86 -33.15 -0.44 5.54
N LYS A 87 -32.02 -1.06 5.23
CA LYS A 87 -31.47 -2.12 6.06
C LYS A 87 -31.23 -1.54 7.45
N LYS A 88 -32.18 -1.78 8.35
CA LYS A 88 -32.04 -1.58 9.79
C LYS A 88 -30.73 -2.23 10.22
N VAL A 89 -29.72 -1.38 10.47
CA VAL A 89 -28.51 -1.79 11.17
C VAL A 89 -28.95 -2.14 12.59
N CYS A 90 -29.04 -3.43 12.88
CA CYS A 90 -29.20 -3.91 14.24
C CYS A 90 -28.01 -3.37 15.06
N LYS A 91 -28.23 -2.30 15.85
CA LYS A 91 -27.35 -1.92 16.96
C LYS A 91 -27.49 -2.97 18.07
N ALA A 92 -27.01 -4.19 17.80
CA ALA A 92 -26.43 -4.96 18.88
C ALA A 92 -25.13 -4.25 19.26
N SER A 93 -24.90 -4.02 20.54
CA SER A 93 -23.60 -3.54 21.06
C SER A 93 -22.55 -4.61 20.73
N SER A 94 -22.04 -4.60 19.50
CA SER A 94 -21.02 -5.53 19.04
C SER A 94 -19.77 -5.25 19.86
N ALA A 95 -19.31 -6.26 20.61
CA ALA A 95 -18.08 -6.18 21.37
C ALA A 95 -16.94 -5.63 20.49
N ILE A 96 -16.12 -4.77 21.08
CA ILE A 96 -15.02 -4.10 20.41
C ILE A 96 -13.82 -5.05 20.41
N PHE A 97 -13.33 -5.45 19.23
CA PHE A 97 -12.26 -6.46 19.12
C PHE A 97 -10.91 -5.93 19.58
N GLY A 98 -10.24 -6.52 20.57
CA GLY A 98 -8.88 -6.09 20.95
C GLY A 98 -7.89 -6.20 19.79
N LEU A 99 -7.06 -5.18 19.56
CA LEU A 99 -6.02 -5.20 18.52
C LEU A 99 -4.64 -5.13 19.15
N LYS A 100 -3.73 -6.01 18.73
CA LYS A 100 -2.33 -6.00 19.19
C LYS A 100 -1.38 -6.34 18.05
N GLY A 101 -0.44 -5.45 17.77
CA GLY A 101 0.56 -5.61 16.73
C GLY A 101 1.82 -6.35 17.21
N TYR A 102 2.40 -7.15 16.32
CA TYR A 102 3.70 -7.80 16.45
C TYR A 102 4.44 -7.63 15.13
N VAL A 103 5.77 -7.57 15.16
CA VAL A 103 6.57 -7.30 13.96
C VAL A 103 7.90 -8.02 14.03
N ALA A 104 8.41 -8.39 12.86
CA ALA A 104 9.78 -8.83 12.67
C ALA A 104 10.34 -8.27 11.36
N GLU A 105 11.63 -7.99 11.38
CA GLU A 105 12.34 -7.40 10.26
C GLU A 105 13.59 -8.22 9.93
N ARG A 106 13.95 -8.28 8.65
CA ARG A 106 15.21 -8.83 8.16
C ARG A 106 15.78 -7.89 7.13
N LYS A 107 17.05 -7.52 7.29
CA LYS A 107 17.78 -6.74 6.28
C LYS A 107 17.92 -7.51 4.95
N GLY A 108 17.94 -8.84 5.01
CA GLY A 108 18.18 -9.68 3.85
C GLY A 108 19.59 -9.46 3.28
N GLU A 109 19.71 -9.54 1.97
CA GLU A 109 20.97 -9.34 1.24
C GLU A 109 21.32 -7.86 1.00
N ARG A 110 20.43 -6.92 1.35
CA ARG A 110 20.67 -5.49 1.19
C ARG A 110 21.77 -4.99 2.11
N GLU A 111 22.50 -3.97 1.66
CA GLU A 111 23.53 -3.31 2.48
C GLU A 111 22.90 -2.62 3.69
N GLU A 112 21.78 -1.93 3.47
CA GLU A 112 21.04 -1.15 4.46
C GLU A 112 19.65 -1.74 4.75
N MET A 113 19.14 -1.49 5.95
CA MET A 113 17.74 -1.68 6.31
C MET A 113 17.02 -0.34 6.13
N GLN A 114 16.31 -0.17 5.03
CA GLN A 114 15.60 1.06 4.67
C GLN A 114 14.11 1.00 5.03
N ASP A 115 13.58 -0.18 5.36
CA ASP A 115 12.24 -0.35 5.92
C ASP A 115 12.09 0.30 7.31
N ALA A 116 10.87 0.72 7.64
CA ALA A 116 10.46 1.16 8.96
C ALA A 116 9.02 0.74 9.26
N HIS A 117 8.62 0.77 10.54
CA HIS A 117 7.26 0.42 10.94
C HIS A 117 6.78 1.23 12.15
N VAL A 118 5.47 1.20 12.40
CA VAL A 118 4.83 1.78 13.59
C VAL A 118 3.74 0.85 14.10
N ILE A 119 3.76 0.57 15.41
CA ILE A 119 2.70 -0.16 16.12
C ILE A 119 2.21 0.73 17.25
N LEU A 120 0.95 1.16 17.17
CA LEU A 120 0.26 1.90 18.21
C LEU A 120 -1.07 1.19 18.50
N ASN A 121 -1.05 0.29 19.49
CA ASN A 121 -2.20 -0.55 19.83
C ASN A 121 -3.42 0.27 20.29
N ASP A 122 -3.18 1.42 20.92
CA ASP A 122 -4.20 2.35 21.37
C ASP A 122 -3.65 3.78 21.28
N ILE A 123 -4.33 4.65 20.53
CA ILE A 123 -4.08 6.09 20.43
C ILE A 123 -5.35 6.91 20.70
N THR A 124 -6.32 6.31 21.37
CA THR A 124 -7.64 6.89 21.61
C THR A 124 -7.54 8.18 22.42
N GLU A 125 -6.64 8.21 23.40
CA GLU A 125 -6.38 9.36 24.27
C GLU A 125 -5.73 10.51 23.50
N GLU A 126 -4.78 10.21 22.62
CA GLU A 126 -4.05 11.18 21.83
C GLU A 126 -4.96 11.86 20.79
N CYS A 127 -6.00 11.15 20.33
CA CYS A 127 -6.99 11.67 19.40
C CYS A 127 -8.05 12.59 20.06
N ARG A 128 -7.88 13.00 21.33
CA ARG A 128 -8.95 13.62 22.13
C ARG A 128 -9.35 15.09 21.83
N PRO A 129 -10.66 15.41 22.02
CA PRO A 129 -11.74 14.44 22.24
C PRO A 129 -12.13 13.80 20.90
N PRO A 130 -12.01 12.46 20.71
CA PRO A 130 -12.68 11.86 19.58
C PRO A 130 -14.18 12.09 19.82
N SER A 131 -14.96 12.13 18.75
CA SER A 131 -16.43 12.15 18.86
C SER A 131 -16.87 11.14 19.94
N SER A 132 -17.88 11.46 20.76
CA SER A 132 -18.38 10.57 21.83
C SER A 132 -18.79 9.17 21.33
N LEU A 133 -18.86 9.00 20.01
CA LEU A 133 -19.16 7.77 19.29
C LEU A 133 -17.96 6.83 19.09
N ILE A 134 -16.72 7.30 19.28
CA ILE A 134 -15.49 6.53 19.05
C ILE A 134 -14.92 6.09 20.39
N THR A 135 -14.79 4.78 20.56
CA THR A 135 -14.31 4.15 21.80
C THR A 135 -12.87 3.68 21.72
N ARG A 136 -12.38 3.37 20.52
CA ARG A 136 -10.99 2.97 20.28
C ARG A 136 -10.46 3.53 18.97
N VAL A 137 -9.22 4.00 19.01
CA VAL A 137 -8.40 4.24 17.82
C VAL A 137 -7.09 3.46 17.94
N SER A 138 -6.73 2.67 16.91
CA SER A 138 -5.44 1.97 16.83
C SER A 138 -4.78 2.24 15.47
N TYR A 139 -3.46 2.26 15.42
CA TYR A 139 -2.72 2.56 14.21
C TYR A 139 -1.53 1.62 14.01
N PHE A 140 -1.43 1.05 12.81
CA PHE A 140 -0.38 0.13 12.40
C PHE A 140 0.13 0.52 11.02
N ALA A 141 1.44 0.53 10.79
CA ALA A 141 1.98 0.89 9.49
C ALA A 141 3.33 0.22 9.19
N VAL A 142 3.55 -0.05 7.90
CA VAL A 142 4.84 -0.47 7.31
C VAL A 142 5.21 0.55 6.24
N PHE A 143 6.49 0.89 6.20
CA PHE A 143 7.10 1.85 5.27
C PHE A 143 8.31 1.18 4.62
N ASP A 144 8.20 0.85 3.35
CA ASP A 144 9.34 0.34 2.55
C ASP A 144 10.09 1.53 1.97
N GLY A 145 11.37 1.67 2.30
CA GLY A 145 12.19 2.82 1.94
C GLY A 145 13.09 2.52 0.74
N HIS A 146 13.24 3.50 -0.16
CA HIS A 146 14.13 3.38 -1.31
C HIS A 146 14.91 4.67 -1.57
N GLY A 147 16.10 4.54 -2.16
CA GLY A 147 17.02 5.67 -2.36
C GLY A 147 17.60 6.22 -1.06
N GLY A 148 17.46 5.49 0.05
CA GLY A 148 17.89 5.83 1.40
C GLY A 148 16.79 5.67 2.45
N ILE A 149 17.18 5.54 3.71
CA ILE A 149 16.27 5.31 4.85
C ILE A 149 15.48 6.56 5.29
N ARG A 150 15.76 7.76 4.76
CA ARG A 150 15.28 9.00 5.40
C ARG A 150 13.77 9.18 5.24
N ALA A 151 13.22 8.83 4.09
CA ALA A 151 11.79 8.97 3.82
C ALA A 151 10.94 8.02 4.68
N SER A 152 11.31 6.74 4.74
CA SER A 152 10.59 5.73 5.55
C SER A 152 10.67 6.06 7.04
N LYS A 153 11.85 6.44 7.53
CA LYS A 153 12.04 6.88 8.92
C LYS A 153 11.25 8.14 9.24
N PHE A 154 11.23 9.13 8.33
CA PHE A 154 10.44 10.34 8.50
C PHE A 154 8.94 10.02 8.54
N ALA A 155 8.46 9.16 7.65
CA ALA A 155 7.06 8.73 7.62
C ALA A 155 6.69 7.99 8.92
N ALA A 156 7.53 7.07 9.39
CA ALA A 156 7.33 6.37 10.66
C ALA A 156 7.27 7.33 11.86
N GLN A 157 8.05 8.41 11.86
CA GLN A 157 8.06 9.40 12.93
C GLN A 157 6.88 10.37 12.89
N ASN A 158 6.42 10.78 11.70
CA ASN A 158 5.54 11.94 11.55
C ASN A 158 4.12 11.62 11.07
N LEU A 159 3.92 10.54 10.29
CA LEU A 159 2.61 10.27 9.66
C LEU A 159 1.51 10.07 10.70
N HIS A 160 1.75 9.25 11.73
CA HIS A 160 0.80 9.02 12.81
C HIS A 160 0.59 10.26 13.70
N GLN A 161 1.62 11.08 13.90
CA GLN A 161 1.48 12.33 14.66
C GLN A 161 0.60 13.35 13.92
N ASN A 162 0.79 13.47 12.61
CA ASN A 162 -0.04 14.31 11.76
C ASN A 162 -1.47 13.81 11.71
N LEU A 163 -1.67 12.49 11.67
CA LEU A 163 -2.98 11.85 11.78
C LEU A 163 -3.68 12.25 13.08
N ILE A 164 -3.01 12.06 14.22
CA ILE A 164 -3.52 12.39 15.55
C ILE A 164 -3.93 13.86 15.65
N ARG A 165 -3.07 14.78 15.16
CA ARG A 165 -3.35 16.23 15.17
C ARG A 165 -4.57 16.60 14.33
N LYS A 166 -4.75 15.92 13.19
CA LYS A 166 -5.85 16.14 12.24
C LYS A 166 -7.08 15.28 12.53
N PHE A 167 -7.02 14.40 13.53
CA PHE A 167 -8.09 13.47 13.81
C PHE A 167 -9.38 14.24 14.15
N PRO A 168 -10.56 13.79 13.70
CA PRO A 168 -11.79 14.55 13.87
C PRO A 168 -12.09 14.85 15.35
N LYS A 169 -12.29 16.15 15.65
CA LYS A 169 -12.66 16.63 16.98
C LYS A 169 -14.12 17.09 16.97
N GLY A 170 -14.87 16.74 18.02
CA GLY A 170 -16.28 17.12 18.16
C GLY A 170 -17.25 16.19 17.43
N ASP A 171 -18.49 16.66 17.24
CA ASP A 171 -19.55 15.85 16.63
C ASP A 171 -19.35 15.70 15.13
N VAL A 172 -19.28 14.45 14.68
CA VAL A 172 -19.02 14.11 13.28
C VAL A 172 -20.28 13.51 12.66
N ILE A 173 -20.82 14.16 11.64
CA ILE A 173 -22.01 13.69 10.91
C ILE A 173 -21.74 12.35 10.21
N SER A 174 -20.55 12.17 9.63
CA SER A 174 -20.12 10.94 8.99
C SER A 174 -18.67 10.61 9.36
N VAL A 175 -18.50 9.68 10.30
CA VAL A 175 -17.17 9.20 10.74
C VAL A 175 -16.35 8.74 9.55
N GLU A 176 -16.94 7.95 8.64
CA GLU A 176 -16.24 7.42 7.47
C GLU A 176 -15.68 8.53 6.56
N LYS A 177 -16.52 9.47 6.12
CA LYS A 177 -16.08 10.55 5.22
C LYS A 177 -14.97 11.38 5.86
N THR A 178 -15.08 11.61 7.16
CA THR A 178 -14.15 12.47 7.90
C THR A 178 -12.82 11.76 8.14
N VAL A 179 -12.82 10.47 8.50
CA VAL A 179 -11.61 9.66 8.63
C VAL A 179 -10.89 9.51 7.28
N LYS A 180 -11.62 9.26 6.18
CA LYS A 180 -11.04 9.21 4.83
C LYS A 180 -10.36 10.53 4.45
N ARG A 181 -11.03 11.67 4.68
CA ARG A 181 -10.45 12.99 4.43
C ARG A 181 -9.21 13.24 5.30
N CYS A 182 -9.29 12.91 6.59
CA CYS A 182 -8.18 13.03 7.53
C CYS A 182 -6.95 12.25 7.05
N LEU A 183 -7.12 11.01 6.59
CA LEU A 183 -6.03 10.21 6.02
C LEU A 183 -5.43 10.86 4.76
N LEU A 184 -6.26 11.32 3.81
CA LEU A 184 -5.77 12.01 2.60
C LEU A 184 -4.94 13.25 2.95
N ASP A 185 -5.45 14.10 3.84
CA ASP A 185 -4.78 15.32 4.29
C ASP A 185 -3.50 15.02 5.07
N THR A 186 -3.48 13.92 5.81
CA THR A 186 -2.31 13.48 6.59
C THR A 186 -1.18 13.05 5.67
N PHE A 187 -1.46 12.21 4.67
CA PHE A 187 -0.44 11.76 3.70
C PHE A 187 0.12 12.93 2.89
N LYS A 188 -0.76 13.81 2.40
CA LYS A 188 -0.36 15.03 1.69
C LYS A 188 0.57 15.90 2.55
N HIS A 189 0.16 16.18 3.79
CA HIS A 189 0.93 17.04 4.69
C HIS A 189 2.30 16.43 5.04
N THR A 190 2.35 15.13 5.35
CA THR A 190 3.61 14.45 5.66
C THR A 190 4.57 14.43 4.47
N ASP A 191 4.07 14.28 3.24
CA ASP A 191 4.87 14.36 2.02
C ASP A 191 5.42 15.79 1.80
N GLU A 192 4.59 16.82 1.96
CA GLU A 192 5.01 18.22 1.85
C GLU A 192 6.10 18.57 2.88
N GLU A 193 5.96 18.13 4.13
CA GLU A 193 6.97 18.33 5.17
C GLU A 193 8.30 17.62 4.83
N PHE A 194 8.24 16.37 4.37
CA PHE A 194 9.43 15.63 3.98
C PHE A 194 10.12 16.26 2.77
N LEU A 195 9.38 16.65 1.73
CA LEU A 195 9.94 17.30 0.54
C LEU A 195 10.60 18.64 0.87
N LYS A 196 10.02 19.41 1.79
CA LYS A 196 10.63 20.65 2.30
C LYS A 196 11.96 20.34 3.00
N GLN A 197 12.00 19.33 3.86
CA GLN A 197 13.23 18.93 4.54
C GLN A 197 14.27 18.37 3.55
N ALA A 198 13.87 17.54 2.59
CA ALA A 198 14.74 16.92 1.60
C ALA A 198 15.41 17.95 0.68
N SER A 199 14.64 18.96 0.24
CA SER A 199 15.12 20.02 -0.66
C SER A 199 16.07 21.03 0.03
N SER A 200 16.03 21.13 1.37
CA SER A 200 16.91 22.03 2.11
C SER A 200 18.33 21.49 2.32
N GLN A 201 18.60 20.25 1.93
CA GLN A 201 19.86 19.55 2.16
C GLN A 201 20.80 19.70 0.96
N LYS A 202 22.11 19.54 1.19
CA LYS A 202 23.15 19.64 0.15
C LYS A 202 24.07 18.41 0.24
N PRO A 203 24.00 17.46 -0.72
CA PRO A 203 23.04 17.38 -1.82
C PRO A 203 21.59 17.15 -1.34
N ALA A 204 20.62 17.54 -2.16
CA ALA A 204 19.19 17.30 -1.86
C ALA A 204 18.91 15.80 -1.78
N TRP A 205 18.08 15.41 -0.81
CA TRP A 205 17.70 14.02 -0.64
C TRP A 205 16.76 13.56 -1.76
N LYS A 206 16.98 12.34 -2.23
CA LYS A 206 16.18 11.70 -3.29
C LYS A 206 15.40 10.50 -2.79
N ASP A 207 15.42 10.27 -1.47
CA ASP A 207 14.74 9.17 -0.81
C ASP A 207 13.23 9.22 -1.10
N GLY A 208 12.64 8.05 -1.17
CA GLY A 208 11.21 7.86 -1.18
C GLY A 208 10.83 6.69 -0.28
N SER A 209 9.55 6.58 0.01
CA SER A 209 9.04 5.45 0.76
C SER A 209 7.59 5.14 0.40
N THR A 210 7.26 3.86 0.36
CA THR A 210 5.89 3.38 0.41
C THR A 210 5.31 3.63 1.80
N ALA A 211 3.99 3.56 1.92
CA ALA A 211 3.30 3.67 3.19
C ALA A 211 2.00 2.88 3.13
N THR A 212 1.96 1.74 3.82
CA THR A 212 0.73 0.97 4.06
C THR A 212 0.36 1.11 5.51
N CYS A 213 -0.78 1.73 5.80
CA CYS A 213 -1.27 1.83 7.17
C CYS A 213 -2.70 1.32 7.35
N VAL A 214 -2.96 0.78 8.54
CA VAL A 214 -4.27 0.34 9.01
C VAL A 214 -4.62 1.20 10.22
N LEU A 215 -5.62 2.05 10.05
CA LEU A 215 -6.26 2.81 11.12
C LEU A 215 -7.55 2.09 11.51
N ALA A 216 -7.61 1.57 12.73
CA ALA A 216 -8.83 1.00 13.28
C ALA A 216 -9.56 2.06 14.10
N VAL A 217 -10.81 2.38 13.73
CA VAL A 217 -11.73 3.21 14.52
C VAL A 217 -12.86 2.30 14.94
N ASP A 218 -12.89 1.94 16.22
CA ASP A 218 -13.65 0.81 16.74
C ASP A 218 -13.46 -0.41 15.81
N ASN A 219 -14.52 -1.15 15.51
CA ASN A 219 -14.46 -2.33 14.64
C ASN A 219 -14.36 -2.01 13.13
N THR A 220 -14.20 -0.75 12.72
CA THR A 220 -13.98 -0.39 11.31
C THR A 220 -12.50 -0.14 11.04
N LEU A 221 -11.95 -0.87 10.06
CA LEU A 221 -10.62 -0.66 9.53
C LEU A 221 -10.66 0.31 8.35
N TYR A 222 -9.72 1.25 8.33
CA TYR A 222 -9.40 2.11 7.21
C TYR A 222 -7.96 1.82 6.78
N ILE A 223 -7.80 1.31 5.57
CA ILE A 223 -6.52 0.93 5.00
C ILE A 223 -6.13 1.98 4.00
N ALA A 224 -5.09 2.76 4.30
CA ALA A 224 -4.51 3.71 3.37
C ALA A 224 -3.21 3.11 2.82
N ASN A 225 -3.17 2.89 1.51
CA ASN A 225 -2.02 2.31 0.83
C ASN A 225 -1.39 3.25 -0.18
N LEU A 226 -0.07 3.33 -0.17
CA LEU A 226 0.75 4.12 -1.06
C LEU A 226 1.98 3.29 -1.44
N GLY A 227 2.09 2.87 -2.70
CA GLY A 227 3.15 1.94 -3.15
C GLY A 227 2.67 0.48 -3.25
N ASP A 228 3.61 -0.45 -3.16
CA ASP A 228 3.48 -1.89 -3.43
C ASP A 228 3.59 -2.80 -2.19
N SER A 229 3.84 -2.22 -1.01
CA SER A 229 3.52 -2.87 0.27
C SER A 229 2.03 -3.26 0.35
N ARG A 230 1.69 -4.30 1.12
CA ARG A 230 0.33 -4.85 1.17
C ARG A 230 -0.21 -5.07 2.58
N ALA A 231 -1.54 -4.96 2.70
CA ALA A 231 -2.29 -5.35 3.89
C ALA A 231 -3.30 -6.47 3.53
N ILE A 232 -3.27 -7.56 4.28
CA ILE A 232 -4.08 -8.77 4.06
C ILE A 232 -4.84 -9.12 5.34
N LEU A 233 -6.13 -9.43 5.25
CA LEU A 233 -6.95 -9.91 6.36
C LEU A 233 -7.09 -11.43 6.28
N CYS A 234 -6.78 -12.12 7.37
CA CYS A 234 -7.12 -13.53 7.54
C CYS A 234 -8.54 -13.64 8.10
N ARG A 235 -9.47 -14.16 7.29
CA ARG A 235 -10.86 -14.40 7.67
C ARG A 235 -11.20 -15.88 7.53
N TYR A 236 -11.81 -16.45 8.55
CA TYR A 236 -12.41 -17.78 8.45
C TYR A 236 -13.68 -17.72 7.59
N ASN A 237 -13.74 -18.52 6.53
CA ASN A 237 -14.92 -18.68 5.70
C ASN A 237 -15.66 -19.95 6.14
N GLU A 238 -16.87 -19.76 6.66
CA GLU A 238 -17.74 -20.83 7.14
C GLU A 238 -18.23 -21.76 6.02
N GLU A 239 -18.46 -21.25 4.81
CA GLU A 239 -18.93 -22.07 3.68
C GLU A 239 -17.84 -23.04 3.22
N SER A 240 -16.61 -22.53 3.06
CA SER A 240 -15.47 -23.36 2.64
C SER A 240 -14.77 -24.06 3.80
N GLN A 241 -15.16 -23.79 5.04
CA GLN A 241 -14.51 -24.27 6.28
C GLN A 241 -12.98 -24.04 6.29
N LYS A 242 -12.53 -22.91 5.74
CA LYS A 242 -11.11 -22.59 5.54
C LYS A 242 -10.84 -21.12 5.81
N HIS A 243 -9.61 -20.82 6.22
CA HIS A 243 -9.14 -19.44 6.29
C HIS A 243 -8.82 -18.92 4.89
N ALA A 244 -9.27 -17.72 4.58
CA ALA A 244 -9.01 -17.02 3.34
C ALA A 244 -8.17 -15.76 3.59
N ALA A 245 -7.28 -15.47 2.64
CA ALA A 245 -6.50 -14.23 2.59
C ALA A 245 -7.28 -13.19 1.78
N LEU A 246 -7.79 -12.15 2.45
CA LEU A 246 -8.52 -11.06 1.80
C LEU A 246 -7.62 -9.85 1.65
N SER A 247 -7.36 -9.43 0.40
CA SER A 247 -6.55 -8.23 0.17
C SER A 247 -7.29 -6.96 0.60
N LEU A 248 -6.74 -6.24 1.57
CA LEU A 248 -7.27 -4.98 2.09
C LEU A 248 -6.70 -3.76 1.37
N SER A 249 -5.63 -3.91 0.58
CA SER A 249 -4.98 -2.82 -0.15
C SER A 249 -4.92 -3.11 -1.65
N LYS A 250 -4.75 -2.04 -2.45
CA LYS A 250 -4.40 -2.11 -3.86
C LYS A 250 -2.96 -1.63 -4.02
N GLU A 251 -2.11 -2.44 -4.64
CA GLU A 251 -0.73 -2.04 -4.96
C GLU A 251 -0.70 -0.94 -6.02
N HIS A 252 0.40 -0.19 -6.08
CA HIS A 252 0.56 0.94 -6.99
C HIS A 252 1.88 0.89 -7.74
N ASN A 253 1.92 0.13 -8.84
CA ASN A 253 3.07 0.09 -9.74
C ASN A 253 2.78 0.82 -11.08
N PRO A 254 3.81 1.29 -11.81
CA PRO A 254 3.65 2.04 -13.05
C PRO A 254 3.04 1.25 -14.22
N THR A 255 2.93 -0.09 -14.14
CA THR A 255 2.35 -0.90 -15.22
C THR A 255 0.83 -0.96 -15.13
N GLN A 256 0.24 -0.66 -13.97
CA GLN A 256 -1.21 -0.56 -13.81
C GLN A 256 -1.78 0.56 -14.68
N TYR A 257 -2.90 0.28 -15.35
CA TYR A 257 -3.52 1.18 -16.32
C TYR A 257 -3.74 2.60 -15.77
N GLU A 258 -4.43 2.74 -14.63
CA GLU A 258 -4.71 4.04 -14.01
C GLU A 258 -3.44 4.80 -13.61
N GLU A 259 -2.44 4.09 -13.10
CA GLU A 259 -1.18 4.67 -12.66
C GLU A 259 -0.36 5.14 -13.87
N ARG A 260 -0.27 4.31 -14.91
CA ARG A 260 0.41 4.62 -16.17
C ARG A 260 -0.22 5.82 -16.87
N MET A 261 -1.56 5.87 -16.93
CA MET A 261 -2.29 6.99 -17.52
C MET A 261 -2.03 8.28 -16.76
N ARG A 262 -2.00 8.25 -15.42
CA ARG A 262 -1.65 9.43 -14.60
C ARG A 262 -0.23 9.92 -14.90
N ILE A 263 0.75 9.00 -14.95
CA ILE A 263 2.15 9.31 -15.24
C ILE A 263 2.29 9.97 -16.62
N GLN A 264 1.68 9.38 -17.65
CA GLN A 264 1.74 9.91 -19.02
C GLN A 264 1.04 11.26 -19.18
N LYS A 265 -0.13 11.45 -18.55
CA LYS A 265 -0.82 12.75 -18.55
C LYS A 265 -0.02 13.85 -17.86
N ALA A 266 0.81 13.51 -16.89
CA ALA A 266 1.72 14.44 -16.23
C ALA A 266 3.02 14.70 -17.02
N GLY A 267 3.18 14.12 -18.22
CA GLY A 267 4.39 14.24 -19.04
C GLY A 267 5.51 13.29 -18.64
N GLY A 268 5.28 12.37 -17.70
CA GLY A 268 6.17 11.26 -17.39
C GLY A 268 6.09 10.14 -18.42
N ASN A 269 7.00 9.18 -18.32
CA ASN A 269 7.00 7.97 -19.16
C ASN A 269 7.21 6.73 -18.30
N VAL A 270 6.69 5.58 -18.74
CA VAL A 270 6.93 4.27 -18.12
C VAL A 270 7.76 3.42 -19.08
N ARG A 271 8.97 3.05 -18.65
CA ARG A 271 9.93 2.21 -19.41
C ARG A 271 10.31 1.03 -18.52
N ASP A 272 10.28 -0.18 -19.07
CA ASP A 272 10.61 -1.42 -18.35
C ASP A 272 9.87 -1.56 -17.01
N GLY A 273 8.59 -1.14 -17.00
CA GLY A 273 7.73 -1.16 -15.81
C GLY A 273 8.03 -0.09 -14.76
N ARG A 274 8.94 0.85 -15.03
CA ARG A 274 9.40 1.88 -14.08
C ARG A 274 9.11 3.29 -14.56
N VAL A 275 8.85 4.21 -13.62
CA VAL A 275 8.71 5.64 -13.92
C VAL A 275 10.06 6.18 -14.38
N LEU A 276 10.09 6.74 -15.58
CA LEU A 276 11.29 7.20 -16.28
C LEU A 276 12.40 6.13 -16.41
N GLY A 277 12.05 4.84 -16.31
CA GLY A 277 13.02 3.74 -16.33
C GLY A 277 13.76 3.53 -15.01
N VAL A 278 13.41 4.23 -13.93
CA VAL A 278 14.13 4.19 -12.66
C VAL A 278 13.26 3.66 -11.51
N LEU A 279 12.13 4.32 -11.23
CA LEU A 279 11.34 4.07 -10.01
C LEU A 279 10.29 2.97 -10.21
N GLU A 280 10.28 1.95 -9.34
CA GLU A 280 9.37 0.78 -9.42
C GLU A 280 7.95 1.07 -8.92
N VAL A 281 7.80 2.07 -8.06
CA VAL A 281 6.50 2.47 -7.50
C VAL A 281 5.94 3.70 -8.23
N SER A 282 4.61 3.77 -8.32
CA SER A 282 3.92 4.92 -8.93
C SER A 282 3.39 5.93 -7.91
N ARG A 283 3.43 5.57 -6.63
CA ARG A 283 3.01 6.39 -5.49
C ARG A 283 3.95 6.20 -4.32
N SER A 284 4.31 7.31 -3.66
CA SER A 284 5.27 7.30 -2.54
C SER A 284 5.22 8.63 -1.77
N ILE A 285 5.71 8.60 -0.53
CA ILE A 285 6.19 9.77 0.21
C ILE A 285 7.61 10.08 -0.28
N GLY A 286 7.96 11.35 -0.47
CA GLY A 286 9.27 11.72 -1.00
C GLY A 286 9.33 11.63 -2.52
N ASP A 287 10.44 11.17 -3.09
CA ASP A 287 10.61 11.09 -4.55
C ASP A 287 10.35 12.43 -5.26
N GLY A 288 10.81 13.54 -4.68
CA GLY A 288 10.50 14.90 -5.13
C GLY A 288 10.74 15.13 -6.63
N GLN A 289 11.79 14.53 -7.18
CA GLN A 289 12.14 14.62 -8.60
C GLN A 289 11.10 13.98 -9.54
N TYR A 290 10.28 13.04 -9.04
CA TYR A 290 9.28 12.34 -9.84
C TYR A 290 7.85 12.88 -9.65
N LYS A 291 7.61 13.78 -8.68
CA LYS A 291 6.26 14.35 -8.43
C LYS A 291 5.69 15.08 -9.64
N ARG A 292 6.55 15.78 -10.40
CA ARG A 292 6.17 16.45 -11.66
C ARG A 292 5.90 15.47 -12.81
N CYS A 293 6.32 14.21 -12.67
CA CYS A 293 6.15 13.15 -13.67
C CYS A 293 4.98 12.21 -13.32
N GLY A 294 4.11 12.60 -12.38
CA GLY A 294 2.90 11.87 -12.02
C GLY A 294 3.04 10.86 -10.88
N VAL A 295 4.20 10.78 -10.20
CA VAL A 295 4.29 10.11 -8.90
C VAL A 295 3.54 10.94 -7.86
N THR A 296 2.68 10.31 -7.05
CA THR A 296 1.80 11.02 -6.12
C THR A 296 1.90 10.47 -4.70
N SER A 297 1.66 11.32 -3.70
CA SER A 297 1.52 10.96 -2.29
C SER A 297 0.07 10.69 -1.87
N VAL A 298 -0.87 10.65 -2.82
CA VAL A 298 -2.29 10.36 -2.55
C VAL A 298 -2.52 8.85 -2.39
N PRO A 299 -2.87 8.35 -1.19
CA PRO A 299 -3.10 6.93 -0.97
C PRO A 299 -4.44 6.46 -1.55
N ASP A 300 -4.53 5.17 -1.88
CA ASP A 300 -5.84 4.49 -2.02
C ASP A 300 -6.37 4.15 -0.63
N ILE A 301 -7.66 4.44 -0.36
CA ILE A 301 -8.26 4.21 0.95
C ILE A 301 -9.43 3.24 0.85
N ARG A 302 -9.29 2.08 1.50
CA ARG A 302 -10.34 1.06 1.60
C ARG A 302 -10.89 0.97 3.02
N ARG A 303 -12.18 0.64 3.12
CA ARG A 303 -12.88 0.41 4.39
C ARG A 303 -13.19 -1.08 4.53
N CYS A 304 -12.95 -1.66 5.71
CA CYS A 304 -13.35 -3.02 6.03
C CYS A 304 -13.99 -3.07 7.44
N GLN A 305 -15.13 -3.75 7.58
CA GLN A 305 -15.77 -3.98 8.86
C GLN A 305 -15.26 -5.32 9.44
N LEU A 306 -14.74 -5.28 10.67
CA LEU A 306 -14.36 -6.49 11.39
C LEU A 306 -15.59 -7.31 11.78
N THR A 307 -15.40 -8.62 11.75
CA THR A 307 -16.38 -9.66 12.04
C THR A 307 -15.78 -10.66 13.02
N PRO A 308 -16.60 -11.46 13.73
CA PRO A 308 -16.09 -12.52 14.60
C PRO A 308 -15.19 -13.55 13.89
N ASN A 309 -15.29 -13.67 12.57
CA ASN A 309 -14.53 -14.62 11.76
C ASN A 309 -13.13 -14.11 11.39
N ASP A 310 -12.81 -12.86 11.72
CA ASP A 310 -11.48 -12.29 11.50
C ASP A 310 -10.48 -12.77 12.55
N ARG A 311 -9.28 -13.15 12.11
CA ARG A 311 -8.24 -13.73 12.97
C ARG A 311 -7.08 -12.76 13.21
N PHE A 312 -6.51 -12.24 12.13
CA PHE A 312 -5.41 -11.29 12.17
C PHE A 312 -5.30 -10.50 10.86
N ILE A 313 -4.56 -9.40 10.89
CA ILE A 313 -4.17 -8.60 9.72
C ILE A 313 -2.66 -8.77 9.53
N LEU A 314 -2.22 -9.01 8.30
CA LEU A 314 -0.81 -9.02 7.90
C LEU A 314 -0.51 -7.74 7.12
N LEU A 315 0.44 -6.94 7.58
CA LEU A 315 1.05 -5.87 6.80
C LEU A 315 2.49 -6.29 6.49
N ALA A 316 2.92 -6.18 5.23
CA ALA A 316 4.30 -6.46 4.87
C ALA A 316 4.73 -5.68 3.62
N CYS A 317 6.04 -5.45 3.53
CA CYS A 317 6.67 -4.89 2.33
C CYS A 317 6.76 -5.93 1.20
N ASP A 318 7.17 -5.48 0.02
CA ASP A 318 7.22 -6.33 -1.15
C ASP A 318 8.30 -7.44 -1.04
N GLY A 319 9.30 -7.25 -0.17
CA GLY A 319 10.31 -8.26 0.14
C GLY A 319 9.72 -9.58 0.65
N LEU A 320 8.55 -9.54 1.29
CA LEU A 320 7.78 -10.75 1.59
C LEU A 320 7.06 -11.27 0.34
N PHE A 321 6.27 -10.40 -0.30
CA PHE A 321 5.32 -10.79 -1.36
C PHE A 321 5.97 -11.12 -2.71
N LYS A 322 7.27 -10.84 -2.88
CA LYS A 322 8.11 -11.34 -3.97
C LYS A 322 8.29 -12.86 -3.91
N VAL A 323 8.20 -13.48 -2.73
CA VAL A 323 8.46 -14.92 -2.52
C VAL A 323 7.37 -15.68 -1.77
N PHE A 324 6.27 -14.99 -1.43
CA PHE A 324 5.07 -15.57 -0.81
C PHE A 324 3.82 -15.03 -1.49
N THR A 325 2.88 -15.93 -1.78
CA THR A 325 1.50 -15.50 -2.05
C THR A 325 0.80 -15.09 -0.74
N PRO A 326 -0.24 -14.24 -0.79
CA PRO A 326 -1.03 -13.90 0.40
C PRO A 326 -1.58 -15.13 1.13
N GLU A 327 -2.04 -16.13 0.40
CA GLU A 327 -2.59 -17.38 0.94
C GLU A 327 -1.50 -18.18 1.66
N GLU A 328 -0.33 -18.35 1.05
CA GLU A 328 0.80 -19.04 1.67
C GLU A 328 1.24 -18.35 2.96
N ALA A 329 1.33 -17.03 2.96
CA ALA A 329 1.70 -16.25 4.14
C ALA A 329 0.68 -16.42 5.28
N VAL A 330 -0.61 -16.37 4.96
CA VAL A 330 -1.69 -16.59 5.94
C VAL A 330 -1.63 -18.01 6.53
N HIS A 331 -1.48 -19.03 5.68
CA HIS A 331 -1.36 -20.42 6.14
C HIS A 331 -0.10 -20.64 7.00
N PHE A 332 1.01 -20.00 6.65
CA PHE A 332 2.24 -20.06 7.43
C PHE A 332 2.07 -19.42 8.82
N ILE A 333 1.38 -18.28 8.91
CA ILE A 333 1.10 -17.64 10.20
C ILE A 333 0.19 -18.54 11.04
N LEU A 334 -0.89 -19.08 10.45
CA LEU A 334 -1.81 -19.97 11.16
C LEU A 334 -1.11 -21.20 11.76
N SER A 335 -0.22 -21.85 10.98
CA SER A 335 0.53 -23.01 11.49
C SER A 335 1.45 -22.65 12.66
N CYS A 336 2.03 -21.45 12.67
CA CYS A 336 2.80 -20.96 13.81
C CYS A 336 1.91 -20.65 15.04
N LEU A 337 0.67 -20.21 14.83
CA LEU A 337 -0.26 -19.93 15.93
C LEU A 337 -0.83 -21.20 16.58
N GLU A 338 -0.86 -22.30 15.83
CA GLU A 338 -1.28 -23.63 16.27
C GLU A 338 -0.13 -24.47 16.88
N ASP A 339 1.13 -24.07 16.67
CA ASP A 339 2.32 -24.76 17.18
C ASP A 339 2.47 -24.60 18.71
N GLU A 340 2.04 -25.62 19.45
CA GLU A 340 2.14 -25.68 20.92
C GLU A 340 3.58 -25.79 21.44
N LYS A 341 4.55 -26.15 20.59
CA LYS A 341 5.97 -26.24 20.97
C LYS A 341 6.59 -24.86 21.13
N ILE A 342 5.95 -23.80 20.61
CA ILE A 342 6.40 -22.42 20.81
C ILE A 342 6.08 -22.02 22.25
N GLN A 343 7.06 -22.24 23.12
CA GLN A 343 6.97 -21.90 24.53
C GLN A 343 7.16 -20.39 24.74
N SER A 344 6.43 -19.87 25.72
CA SER A 344 6.62 -18.49 26.17
C SER A 344 7.90 -18.36 27.00
N ARG A 345 8.56 -17.21 26.91
CA ARG A 345 9.58 -16.81 27.90
C ARG A 345 8.88 -16.36 29.18
N GLU A 346 9.56 -16.47 30.33
CA GLU A 346 9.00 -16.11 31.64
C GLU A 346 8.29 -14.74 31.60
N GLY A 347 7.03 -14.72 32.04
CA GLY A 347 6.21 -13.50 32.16
C GLY A 347 5.42 -13.08 30.92
N LYS A 348 5.54 -13.73 29.76
CA LYS A 348 4.72 -13.43 28.57
C LYS A 348 3.56 -14.41 28.37
N PRO A 349 2.38 -13.96 27.90
CA PRO A 349 1.31 -14.86 27.46
C PRO A 349 1.78 -15.74 26.28
N ALA A 350 1.45 -17.04 26.30
CA ALA A 350 1.83 -17.97 25.23
C ALA A 350 1.37 -17.51 23.83
N VAL A 351 0.20 -16.88 23.75
CA VAL A 351 -0.31 -16.35 22.47
C VAL A 351 0.59 -15.26 21.91
N ASP A 352 1.13 -14.37 22.75
CA ASP A 352 2.06 -13.33 22.30
C ASP A 352 3.33 -13.95 21.72
N ALA A 353 3.88 -14.97 22.39
CA ALA A 353 5.07 -15.69 21.91
C ALA A 353 4.83 -16.34 20.54
N ARG A 354 3.63 -16.86 20.27
CA ARG A 354 3.27 -17.44 18.96
C ARG A 354 3.19 -16.39 17.86
N TYR A 355 2.61 -15.22 18.11
CA TYR A 355 2.59 -14.13 17.12
C TYR A 355 3.99 -13.56 16.86
N GLU A 356 4.80 -13.37 17.90
CA GLU A 356 6.21 -12.96 17.77
C GLU A 356 7.01 -13.98 16.93
N ALA A 357 6.80 -15.27 17.20
CA ALA A 357 7.44 -16.35 16.45
C ALA A 357 6.93 -16.41 15.00
N ALA A 358 5.63 -16.22 14.74
CA ALA A 358 5.07 -16.21 13.41
C ALA A 358 5.70 -15.10 12.53
N CYS A 359 5.80 -13.87 13.05
CA CYS A 359 6.47 -12.78 12.33
C CYS A 359 7.93 -13.11 12.03
N ASN A 360 8.66 -13.58 13.06
CA ASN A 360 10.08 -13.90 12.93
C ASN A 360 10.36 -15.04 11.96
N ARG A 361 9.58 -16.13 12.04
CA ARG A 361 9.72 -17.30 11.19
C ARG A 361 9.34 -16.96 9.75
N LEU A 362 8.27 -16.18 9.53
CA LEU A 362 7.85 -15.78 8.18
C LEU A 362 8.88 -14.88 7.51
N ALA A 363 9.38 -13.85 8.21
CA ALA A 363 10.42 -12.97 7.66
C ALA A 363 11.72 -13.73 7.37
N THR A 364 12.16 -14.62 8.26
CA THR A 364 13.32 -15.49 8.01
C THR A 364 13.07 -16.43 6.82
N LYS A 365 11.86 -17.00 6.70
CA LYS A 365 11.52 -17.90 5.61
C LYS A 365 11.51 -17.18 4.26
N ALA A 366 11.13 -15.91 4.20
CA ALA A 366 11.21 -15.10 2.99
C ALA A 366 12.67 -14.96 2.49
N VAL A 367 13.60 -14.64 3.39
CA VAL A 367 15.04 -14.60 3.05
C VAL A 367 15.53 -15.98 2.60
N GLN A 368 15.14 -17.06 3.29
CA GLN A 368 15.50 -18.43 2.88
C GLN A 368 14.90 -18.85 1.52
N ARG A 369 13.79 -18.23 1.09
CA ARG A 369 13.21 -18.42 -0.25
C ARG A 369 13.88 -17.55 -1.32
N GLY A 370 14.96 -16.84 -0.98
CA GLY A 370 15.73 -16.03 -1.93
C GLY A 370 15.24 -14.59 -2.04
N SER A 371 14.50 -14.06 -1.05
CA SER A 371 14.25 -12.61 -1.02
C SER A 371 15.55 -11.85 -0.78
N ALA A 372 15.99 -11.12 -1.80
CA ALA A 372 17.17 -10.25 -1.76
C ALA A 372 16.84 -8.81 -1.29
N ASP A 373 15.65 -8.60 -0.72
CA ASP A 373 15.17 -7.30 -0.25
C ASP A 373 15.22 -7.17 1.29
N ASN A 374 14.96 -5.97 1.80
CA ASN A 374 14.49 -5.83 3.17
C ASN A 374 13.14 -6.52 3.31
N VAL A 375 12.90 -7.16 4.45
CA VAL A 375 11.66 -7.88 4.73
C VAL A 375 11.12 -7.43 6.07
N THR A 376 9.99 -6.74 6.05
CA THR A 376 9.21 -6.36 7.23
C THR A 376 7.88 -7.10 7.22
N VAL A 377 7.60 -7.82 8.31
CA VAL A 377 6.37 -8.57 8.51
C VAL A 377 5.73 -8.12 9.82
N MET A 378 4.55 -7.51 9.73
CA MET A 378 3.74 -7.12 10.87
C MET A 378 2.44 -7.91 10.89
N VAL A 379 2.15 -8.57 12.02
CA VAL A 379 0.88 -9.25 12.25
C VAL A 379 0.12 -8.52 13.37
N VAL A 380 -1.10 -8.10 13.08
CA VAL A 380 -2.03 -7.51 14.05
C VAL A 380 -3.04 -8.57 14.45
N ARG A 381 -2.93 -9.06 15.68
CA ARG A 381 -3.88 -9.97 16.28
C ARG A 381 -5.23 -9.27 16.46
N ILE A 382 -6.30 -9.98 16.11
CA ILE A 382 -7.68 -9.59 16.42
C ILE A 382 -8.16 -10.50 17.57
N GLY A 383 -8.18 -9.93 18.78
CA GLY A 383 -8.69 -10.55 19.99
C GLY A 383 -10.20 -10.34 20.14
N ARG A 384 -10.88 -11.38 20.61
CA ARG A 384 -12.29 -11.28 21.02
C ARG A 384 -12.38 -10.82 22.46
#